data_AF-A0A660QDE4-F1
#
_entry.id   AF-A0A660QDE4-F1
#
_cell.length_a   1.000
_cell.length_b   1.000
_cell.length_c   1.000
_cell.angle_alpha   90.00
_cell.angle_beta   90.00
_cell.angle_gamma   90.00
#
_symmetry.space_group_name_H-M   'P 1'
#
loop_
_entity.id
_entity.type
_entity.pdbx_description
1 polymer ?
#
loop_
_entity_poly.entity_id
_entity_poly.type
_entity_poly.pdbx_seq_one_letter_code
_entity_poly.pdbx_strand_id
1 'polypeptide(L)'
;MSKVIHVGSVVIGGGNPVAIQSMTTTKTRDVARTVSQIQQLQRAGCEIVRVAVPDMESARAISSIKKEIKIPLVADIHFDHNLAVESIKNGADTVRINPGNLSSEWKVIEVVRAAAEYGVPIRVGANIGSVPDELFSRYSRPVALAEAGLKQVRLLEKHGFGEIVVSVKSSDVLETIEATKYIAQMTDYPVHIGVTEAGLYEDAIIRSSVALGYLLLQGIGDTIRISVAGDPILEVIAAKKLLISLKMRKGFNLIACPTCARAEIDVAQLSLEVQREMSDMNDMNITVAVMGCVV
;
A
#
# COMPACT_ATOMS: atom_id res chain seq x y z
N MET A 1 2.49 -4.67 -19.43
CA MET A 1 2.71 -5.35 -18.14
C MET A 1 3.87 -4.64 -17.45
N SER A 2 3.81 -4.49 -16.13
CA SER A 2 4.86 -3.88 -15.33
C SER A 2 6.09 -4.79 -15.23
N LYS A 3 7.27 -4.22 -14.92
CA LYS A 3 8.47 -4.93 -14.49
C LYS A 3 8.19 -5.75 -13.23
N VAL A 4 8.99 -6.78 -12.98
CA VAL A 4 8.92 -7.57 -11.75
C VAL A 4 9.93 -6.99 -10.75
N ILE A 5 9.49 -6.71 -9.52
CA ILE A 5 10.34 -6.23 -8.43
C ILE A 5 10.16 -7.11 -7.20
N HIS A 6 11.27 -7.39 -6.53
CA HIS A 6 11.30 -8.14 -5.27
C HIS A 6 11.36 -7.18 -4.09
N VAL A 7 10.32 -7.20 -3.25
CA VAL A 7 10.28 -6.53 -1.95
C VAL A 7 10.49 -7.61 -0.88
N GLY A 8 11.74 -7.86 -0.51
CA GLY A 8 12.10 -8.99 0.35
C GLY A 8 11.64 -10.31 -0.27
N SER A 9 10.77 -11.03 0.43
CA SER A 9 10.16 -12.29 -0.05
C SER A 9 8.94 -12.12 -0.94
N VAL A 10 8.40 -10.90 -1.09
CA VAL A 10 7.18 -10.63 -1.87
C VAL A 10 7.54 -10.11 -3.25
N VAL A 11 6.95 -10.69 -4.29
CA VAL A 11 7.14 -10.29 -5.69
C VAL A 11 5.95 -9.45 -6.13
N ILE A 12 6.22 -8.26 -6.67
CA ILE A 12 5.20 -7.37 -7.23
C ILE A 12 5.49 -7.09 -8.70
N GLY A 13 4.45 -6.74 -9.46
CA GLY A 13 4.58 -6.46 -10.89
C GLY A 13 4.56 -7.70 -11.78
N GLY A 14 4.59 -7.50 -13.10
CA GLY A 14 4.63 -8.59 -14.09
C GLY A 14 3.43 -9.55 -14.05
N GLY A 15 2.28 -9.10 -13.54
CA GLY A 15 1.08 -9.94 -13.40
C GLY A 15 1.08 -10.85 -12.15
N ASN A 16 2.03 -10.68 -11.23
CA ASN A 16 1.99 -11.35 -9.94
C ASN A 16 0.76 -10.90 -9.11
N PRO A 17 0.31 -11.71 -8.14
CA PRO A 17 -0.82 -11.34 -7.29
C PRO A 17 -0.62 -9.99 -6.60
N VAL A 18 -1.62 -9.10 -6.68
CA VAL A 18 -1.57 -7.75 -6.12
C VAL A 18 -1.29 -7.79 -4.61
N ALA A 19 -0.18 -7.24 -4.14
CA ALA A 19 0.21 -7.35 -2.72
C ALA A 19 -0.58 -6.39 -1.82
N ILE A 20 -1.04 -6.85 -0.66
CA ILE A 20 -1.71 -6.06 0.37
C ILE A 20 -0.66 -5.47 1.32
N GLN A 21 -0.63 -4.13 1.42
CA GLN A 21 0.20 -3.43 2.39
C GLN A 21 -0.64 -2.70 3.44
N SER A 22 -0.03 -2.50 4.60
CA SER A 22 -0.50 -1.55 5.62
C SER A 22 0.69 -0.83 6.25
N MET A 23 0.42 0.07 7.19
CA MET A 23 1.42 0.86 7.88
C MET A 23 1.18 0.82 9.39
N THR A 24 2.24 0.64 10.17
CA THR A 24 2.15 0.71 11.62
C THR A 24 1.81 2.12 12.10
N THR A 25 1.15 2.21 13.25
CA THR A 25 0.83 3.47 13.94
C THR A 25 1.64 3.65 15.22
N THR A 26 2.40 2.64 15.63
CA THR A 26 3.35 2.70 16.75
C THR A 26 4.58 3.55 16.40
N LYS A 27 5.27 4.05 17.42
CA LYS A 27 6.59 4.66 17.26
C LYS A 27 7.61 3.56 16.98
N THR A 28 8.30 3.61 15.86
CA THR A 28 9.25 2.57 15.41
C THR A 28 10.36 2.26 16.41
N ARG A 29 10.80 3.26 17.19
CA ARG A 29 11.76 3.06 18.30
C ARG A 29 11.27 2.09 19.39
N ASP A 30 9.95 1.96 19.56
CA ASP A 30 9.35 0.97 20.44
C ASP A 30 9.23 -0.36 19.68
N VAL A 31 10.33 -1.11 19.70
CA VAL A 31 10.47 -2.38 18.97
C VAL A 31 9.37 -3.35 19.37
N ALA A 32 9.15 -3.56 20.67
CA ALA A 32 8.19 -4.55 21.17
C ALA A 32 6.76 -4.26 20.70
N ARG A 33 6.29 -3.00 20.83
CA ARG A 33 4.94 -2.64 20.35
C ARG A 33 4.84 -2.70 18.84
N THR A 34 5.89 -2.29 18.12
CA THR A 34 5.90 -2.30 16.65
C THR A 34 5.89 -3.72 16.11
N VAL A 35 6.72 -4.62 16.64
CA VAL A 35 6.72 -6.06 16.30
C VAL A 35 5.34 -6.68 16.58
N SER A 36 4.76 -6.41 17.75
CA SER A 36 3.43 -6.93 18.11
C SER A 36 2.35 -6.48 17.11
N GLN A 37 2.35 -5.19 16.72
CA GLN A 37 1.40 -4.69 15.72
C GLN A 37 1.67 -5.28 14.32
N ILE A 38 2.94 -5.45 13.91
CA ILE A 38 3.29 -6.10 12.64
C ILE A 38 2.76 -7.54 12.61
N GLN A 39 2.90 -8.30 13.71
CA GLN A 39 2.38 -9.67 13.80
C GLN A 39 0.84 -9.71 13.76
N GLN A 40 0.15 -8.69 14.27
CA GLN A 40 -1.30 -8.56 14.13
C GLN A 40 -1.70 -8.27 12.67
N LEU A 41 -1.00 -7.34 12.02
CA LEU A 41 -1.21 -7.04 10.60
C LEU A 41 -0.95 -8.27 9.73
N GLN A 42 0.12 -9.02 10.00
CA GLN A 42 0.44 -10.25 9.28
C GLN A 42 -0.68 -11.29 9.44
N ARG A 43 -1.19 -11.49 10.66
CA ARG A 43 -2.34 -12.40 10.91
C ARG A 43 -3.60 -11.98 10.16
N ALA A 44 -3.82 -10.69 9.98
CA ALA A 44 -4.93 -10.17 9.18
C ALA A 44 -4.74 -10.32 7.66
N GLY A 45 -3.55 -10.70 7.20
CA GLY A 45 -3.21 -10.90 5.78
C GLY A 45 -2.39 -9.78 5.15
N CYS A 46 -1.72 -8.94 5.95
CA CYS A 46 -0.75 -7.97 5.44
C CYS A 46 0.50 -8.70 4.92
N GLU A 47 0.91 -8.39 3.70
CA GLU A 47 2.03 -9.03 3.02
C GLU A 47 3.29 -8.17 3.05
N ILE A 48 3.14 -6.84 3.06
CA ILE A 48 4.26 -5.90 3.18
C ILE A 48 3.86 -4.84 4.20
N VAL A 49 4.67 -4.63 5.24
CA VAL A 49 4.40 -3.62 6.26
C VAL A 49 5.27 -2.39 6.08
N ARG A 50 4.71 -1.21 6.31
CA ARG A 50 5.47 0.04 6.36
C ARG A 50 5.60 0.56 7.79
N VAL A 51 6.78 1.08 8.13
CA VAL A 51 7.03 1.79 9.39
C VAL A 51 7.53 3.21 9.10
N ALA A 52 7.17 4.18 9.94
CA ALA A 52 7.69 5.54 9.84
C ALA A 52 9.12 5.61 10.38
N VAL A 53 10.03 6.31 9.70
CA VAL A 53 11.41 6.50 10.18
C VAL A 53 11.68 8.01 10.30
N PRO A 54 11.22 8.64 11.38
CA PRO A 54 11.39 10.09 11.57
C PRO A 54 12.78 10.47 12.10
N ASP A 55 13.55 9.52 12.66
CA ASP A 55 14.82 9.75 13.34
C ASP A 55 15.77 8.55 13.23
N MET A 56 17.04 8.77 13.58
CA MET A 56 18.11 7.76 13.49
C MET A 56 17.90 6.58 14.45
N GLU A 57 17.26 6.82 15.59
CA GLU A 57 16.87 5.78 16.54
C GLU A 57 15.87 4.80 15.89
N SER A 58 14.88 5.33 15.18
CA SER A 58 13.92 4.55 14.41
C SER A 58 14.58 3.77 13.27
N ALA A 59 15.57 4.36 12.58
CA ALA A 59 16.31 3.68 11.52
C ALA A 59 17.09 2.47 12.05
N ARG A 60 17.78 2.63 13.18
CA ARG A 60 18.53 1.54 13.85
C ARG A 60 17.62 0.46 14.43
N ALA A 61 16.43 0.85 14.90
CA ALA A 61 15.45 -0.10 15.44
C ALA A 61 14.98 -1.14 14.41
N ILE A 62 15.10 -0.85 13.10
CA ILE A 62 14.74 -1.78 12.02
C ILE A 62 15.49 -3.11 12.16
N SER A 63 16.77 -3.12 12.54
CA SER A 63 17.53 -4.37 12.69
C SER A 63 16.93 -5.29 13.75
N SER A 64 16.47 -4.72 14.87
CA SER A 64 15.80 -5.48 15.93
C SER A 64 14.42 -5.95 15.47
N ILE A 65 13.62 -5.08 14.85
CA ILE A 65 12.29 -5.43 14.31
C ILE A 65 12.41 -6.58 13.30
N LYS A 66 13.35 -6.49 12.35
CA LYS A 66 13.57 -7.47 11.28
C LYS A 66 13.94 -8.87 11.78
N LYS A 67 14.52 -9.00 12.98
CA LYS A 67 14.80 -10.30 13.60
C LYS A 67 13.55 -11.02 14.09
N GLU A 68 12.46 -10.28 14.32
CA GLU A 68 11.24 -10.80 14.96
C GLU A 68 10.02 -10.88 14.03
N ILE A 69 10.12 -10.35 12.81
CA ILE A 69 9.04 -10.35 11.81
C ILE A 69 9.40 -11.20 10.58
N LYS A 70 8.38 -11.69 9.88
CA LYS A 70 8.55 -12.54 8.68
C LYS A 70 8.22 -11.84 7.37
N ILE A 71 7.40 -10.79 7.41
CA ILE A 71 6.99 -10.05 6.22
C ILE A 71 7.98 -8.92 5.90
N PRO A 72 8.12 -8.54 4.62
CA PRO A 72 8.91 -7.39 4.20
C PRO A 72 8.50 -6.09 4.88
N LEU A 73 9.50 -5.27 5.19
CA LEU A 73 9.37 -3.98 5.85
C LEU A 73 9.83 -2.85 4.93
N VAL A 74 8.95 -1.88 4.72
CA VAL A 74 9.23 -0.62 4.03
C VAL A 74 9.53 0.48 5.04
N ALA A 75 10.69 1.11 4.95
CA ALA A 75 11.01 2.30 5.73
C ALA A 75 10.45 3.56 5.05
N ASP A 76 9.61 4.34 5.74
CA ASP A 76 9.04 5.60 5.22
C ASP A 76 9.89 6.80 5.66
N ILE A 77 10.56 7.44 4.70
CA ILE A 77 11.47 8.57 4.93
C ILE A 77 11.00 9.78 4.10
N HIS A 78 11.01 10.97 4.72
CA HIS A 78 10.53 12.19 4.06
C HIS A 78 11.65 13.10 3.53
N PHE A 79 12.71 13.35 4.31
CA PHE A 79 13.66 14.44 4.01
C PHE A 79 15.14 14.08 4.16
N ASP A 80 15.48 13.08 4.97
CA ASP A 80 16.88 12.78 5.31
C ASP A 80 17.38 11.49 4.68
N HIS A 81 18.30 11.64 3.71
CA HIS A 81 19.00 10.54 3.06
C HIS A 81 19.76 9.62 4.03
N ASN A 82 20.29 10.15 5.14
CA ASN A 82 21.00 9.33 6.12
C ASN A 82 20.07 8.29 6.73
N LEU A 83 18.80 8.64 6.97
CA LEU A 83 17.80 7.70 7.47
C LEU A 83 17.49 6.61 6.46
N ALA A 84 17.46 6.96 5.16
CA ALA A 84 17.27 5.97 4.11
C ALA A 84 18.45 4.99 4.01
N VAL A 85 19.68 5.50 3.95
CA VAL A 85 20.90 4.68 3.92
C VAL A 85 21.00 3.80 5.17
N GLU A 86 20.76 4.37 6.36
CA GLU A 86 20.81 3.61 7.61
C GLU A 86 19.71 2.55 7.67
N SER A 87 18.50 2.85 7.20
CA SER A 87 17.40 1.87 7.16
C SER A 87 17.72 0.67 6.26
N ILE A 88 18.33 0.92 5.09
CA ILE A 88 18.79 -0.12 4.17
C ILE A 88 19.82 -1.01 4.86
N LYS A 89 20.86 -0.41 5.47
CA LYS A 89 21.90 -1.15 6.19
C LYS A 89 21.37 -1.98 7.37
N ASN A 90 20.28 -1.53 8.01
CA ASN A 90 19.63 -2.24 9.10
C ASN A 90 18.59 -3.27 8.63
N GLY A 91 18.45 -3.50 7.32
CA GLY A 91 17.67 -4.60 6.76
C GLY A 91 16.26 -4.25 6.31
N ALA A 92 15.96 -2.98 6.03
CA ALA A 92 14.73 -2.62 5.34
C ALA A 92 14.68 -3.26 3.94
N ASP A 93 13.56 -3.88 3.58
CA ASP A 93 13.39 -4.55 2.29
C ASP A 93 12.99 -3.57 1.18
N THR A 94 12.64 -2.33 1.53
CA THR A 94 12.38 -1.21 0.61
C THR A 94 12.50 0.09 1.40
N VAL A 95 12.89 1.18 0.74
CA VAL A 95 12.71 2.54 1.26
C VAL A 95 11.67 3.29 0.44
N ARG A 96 10.75 3.99 1.10
CA ARG A 96 9.89 4.98 0.47
C ARG A 96 10.52 6.35 0.67
N ILE A 97 10.90 6.99 -0.43
CA ILE A 97 11.39 8.37 -0.43
C ILE A 97 10.68 9.23 -1.48
N ASN A 98 10.82 10.55 -1.34
CA ASN A 98 10.66 11.50 -2.44
C ASN A 98 12.05 12.10 -2.73
N PRO A 99 12.77 11.62 -3.77
CA PRO A 99 14.13 12.06 -4.10
C PRO A 99 14.33 13.59 -4.11
N GLY A 100 13.37 14.35 -4.63
CA GLY A 100 13.43 15.81 -4.71
C GLY A 100 13.40 16.51 -3.36
N ASN A 101 12.92 15.83 -2.31
CA ASN A 101 12.94 16.34 -0.94
C ASN A 101 14.32 16.20 -0.28
N LEU A 102 15.24 15.43 -0.86
CA LEU A 102 16.57 15.20 -0.29
C LEU A 102 17.51 16.41 -0.49
N SER A 103 17.02 17.57 -0.95
CA SER A 103 17.72 18.87 -1.08
C SER A 103 18.90 18.95 -2.07
N SER A 104 19.61 17.86 -2.35
CA SER A 104 20.79 17.88 -3.23
C SER A 104 20.96 16.54 -3.95
N GLU A 105 21.43 16.58 -5.19
CA GLU A 105 21.58 15.39 -6.04
C GLU A 105 22.56 14.36 -5.47
N TRP A 106 23.65 14.79 -4.82
CA TRP A 106 24.61 13.88 -4.18
C TRP A 106 23.98 13.00 -3.09
N LYS A 107 22.96 13.52 -2.38
CA LYS A 107 22.21 12.75 -1.37
C LYS A 107 21.36 11.66 -1.99
N VAL A 108 20.79 11.92 -3.17
CA VAL A 108 20.07 10.92 -3.95
C VAL A 108 21.03 9.83 -4.42
N ILE A 109 22.22 10.22 -4.90
CA ILE A 109 23.27 9.29 -5.32
C ILE A 109 23.68 8.35 -4.18
N GLU A 110 23.80 8.85 -2.95
CA GLU A 110 24.13 7.99 -1.80
C GLU A 110 23.04 6.96 -1.50
N VAL A 111 21.77 7.35 -1.56
CA VAL A 111 20.66 6.40 -1.39
C VAL A 111 20.64 5.37 -2.52
N VAL A 112 20.83 5.80 -3.77
CA VAL A 112 20.91 4.90 -4.93
C VAL A 112 22.05 3.90 -4.78
N ARG A 113 23.23 4.35 -4.35
CA ARG A 113 24.39 3.47 -4.12
C ARG A 113 24.09 2.43 -3.05
N ALA A 114 23.55 2.86 -1.90
CA ALA A 114 23.17 1.94 -0.83
C ALA A 114 22.07 0.95 -1.28
N ALA A 115 21.05 1.43 -1.98
CA ALA A 115 19.97 0.60 -2.50
C ALA A 115 20.50 -0.44 -3.50
N ALA A 116 21.37 -0.06 -4.42
CA ALA A 116 21.99 -0.96 -5.39
C ALA A 116 22.93 -1.98 -4.73
N GLU A 117 23.76 -1.55 -3.79
CA GLU A 117 24.70 -2.42 -3.06
C GLU A 117 23.97 -3.52 -2.26
N TYR A 118 22.83 -3.18 -1.66
CA TYR A 118 22.06 -4.11 -0.82
C TYR A 118 20.91 -4.79 -1.59
N GLY A 119 20.72 -4.49 -2.87
CA GLY A 119 19.62 -5.03 -3.68
C GLY A 119 18.23 -4.64 -3.18
N VAL A 120 18.08 -3.44 -2.61
CA VAL A 120 16.83 -2.94 -2.02
C VAL A 120 16.13 -2.01 -2.99
N PRO A 121 14.88 -2.28 -3.41
CA PRO A 121 14.13 -1.37 -4.28
C PRO A 121 13.76 -0.06 -3.57
N ILE A 122 13.48 0.97 -4.38
CA ILE A 122 13.03 2.28 -3.90
C ILE A 122 11.59 2.52 -4.35
N ARG A 123 10.69 2.78 -3.39
CA ARG A 123 9.37 3.31 -3.70
C ARG A 123 9.38 4.83 -3.75
N VAL A 124 9.22 5.38 -4.95
CA VAL A 124 8.92 6.81 -5.13
C VAL A 124 7.47 7.06 -4.74
N GLY A 125 7.24 8.06 -3.89
CA GLY A 125 5.88 8.46 -3.51
C GLY A 125 5.66 9.96 -3.54
N ALA A 126 4.82 10.43 -4.46
CA ALA A 126 4.35 11.81 -4.51
C ALA A 126 2.93 11.95 -3.94
N ASN A 127 2.69 13.01 -3.19
CA ASN A 127 1.36 13.38 -2.70
C ASN A 127 0.97 14.73 -3.29
N ILE A 128 -0.33 14.94 -3.54
CA ILE A 128 -0.83 16.20 -4.13
C ILE A 128 -0.38 17.45 -3.37
N GLY A 129 -0.33 17.40 -2.03
CA GLY A 129 0.12 18.52 -1.19
C GLY A 129 1.60 18.87 -1.30
N SER A 130 2.39 18.07 -2.02
CA SER A 130 3.84 18.31 -2.26
C SER A 130 4.17 18.67 -3.72
N VAL A 131 3.16 18.86 -4.57
CA VAL A 131 3.34 19.19 -5.97
C VAL A 131 3.68 20.68 -6.12
N PRO A 132 4.79 21.05 -6.81
CA PRO A 132 5.13 22.45 -7.04
C PRO A 132 4.07 23.20 -7.86
N ASP A 133 3.82 24.47 -7.51
CA ASP A 133 2.81 25.32 -8.18
C ASP A 133 3.04 25.48 -9.69
N GLU A 134 4.30 25.46 -10.13
CA GLU A 134 4.67 25.52 -11.55
C GLU A 134 4.08 24.35 -12.37
N LEU A 135 3.87 23.18 -11.76
CA LEU A 135 3.25 22.06 -12.48
C LEU A 135 1.76 22.30 -12.70
N PHE A 136 1.08 22.99 -11.78
CA PHE A 136 -0.34 23.31 -11.91
C PHE A 136 -0.63 24.38 -12.97
N SER A 137 0.35 25.22 -13.32
CA SER A 137 0.19 26.19 -14.43
C SER A 137 0.32 25.52 -15.80
N ARG A 138 0.92 24.33 -15.87
CA ARG A 138 1.21 23.61 -17.12
C ARG A 138 0.30 22.41 -17.38
N TYR A 139 -0.22 21.80 -16.32
CA TYR A 139 -0.97 20.55 -16.38
C TYR A 139 -2.24 20.61 -15.53
N SER A 140 -3.21 19.76 -15.86
CA SER A 140 -4.33 19.50 -14.95
C SER A 140 -3.80 18.90 -13.64
N ARG A 141 -4.52 19.08 -12.54
CA ARG A 141 -4.08 18.61 -11.21
C ARG A 141 -3.66 17.13 -11.16
N PRO A 142 -4.41 16.17 -11.75
CA PRO A 142 -3.99 14.77 -11.77
C PRO A 142 -2.67 14.55 -12.54
N VAL A 143 -2.51 15.23 -13.68
CA VAL A 143 -1.29 15.12 -14.50
C VAL A 143 -0.11 15.81 -13.82
N ALA A 144 -0.31 16.94 -13.16
CA ALA A 144 0.71 17.60 -12.36
C ALA A 144 1.23 16.70 -11.24
N LEU A 145 0.33 16.01 -10.54
CA LEU A 145 0.69 15.01 -9.53
C LEU A 145 1.49 13.83 -10.14
N ALA A 146 1.03 13.30 -11.28
CA ALA A 146 1.72 12.22 -11.95
C ALA A 146 3.13 12.64 -12.42
N GLU A 147 3.26 13.80 -13.07
CA GLU A 147 4.55 14.36 -13.50
C GLU A 147 5.48 14.68 -12.32
N ALA A 148 4.94 15.13 -11.19
CA ALA A 148 5.73 15.30 -9.97
C ALA A 148 6.36 13.97 -9.52
N GLY A 149 5.60 12.87 -9.57
CA GLY A 149 6.12 11.51 -9.30
C GLY A 149 7.13 11.05 -10.34
N LEU A 150 6.82 11.17 -11.63
CA LEU A 150 7.71 10.75 -12.73
C LEU A 150 9.02 11.53 -12.76
N LYS A 151 9.01 12.82 -12.39
CA LYS A 151 10.24 13.60 -12.25
C LYS A 151 11.21 12.96 -11.25
N GLN A 152 10.69 12.38 -10.17
CA GLN A 152 11.52 11.69 -9.18
C GLN A 152 12.03 10.34 -9.68
N VAL A 153 11.19 9.60 -10.42
CA VAL A 153 11.60 8.36 -11.09
C VAL A 153 12.76 8.63 -12.04
N ARG A 154 12.63 9.62 -12.92
CA ARG A 154 13.67 10.05 -13.86
C ARG A 154 14.98 10.45 -13.16
N LEU A 155 14.92 10.96 -11.93
CA LEU A 155 16.11 11.29 -11.14
C LEU A 155 16.86 10.04 -10.68
N LEU A 156 16.14 8.97 -10.28
CA LEU A 156 16.76 7.68 -9.96
C LEU A 156 17.34 7.01 -11.22
N GLU A 157 16.60 7.05 -12.34
CA GLU A 157 17.03 6.52 -13.64
C GLU A 157 18.28 7.22 -14.18
N LYS A 158 18.37 8.55 -14.02
CA LYS A 158 19.58 9.34 -14.35
C LYS A 158 20.83 8.80 -13.66
N HIS A 159 20.68 8.19 -12.49
CA HIS A 159 21.76 7.57 -11.72
C HIS A 159 21.84 6.05 -11.89
N GLY A 160 21.20 5.50 -12.94
CA GLY A 160 21.29 4.09 -13.31
C GLY A 160 20.49 3.14 -12.42
N PHE A 161 19.55 3.64 -11.62
CA PHE A 161 18.74 2.80 -10.73
C PHE A 161 17.41 2.43 -11.38
N GLY A 162 17.08 1.14 -11.43
CA GLY A 162 15.88 0.61 -12.09
C GLY A 162 14.95 -0.22 -11.21
N GLU A 163 15.28 -0.47 -9.94
CA GLU A 163 14.43 -1.22 -9.01
C GLU A 163 13.42 -0.30 -8.32
N ILE A 164 12.51 0.27 -9.10
CA ILE A 164 11.63 1.37 -8.67
C ILE A 164 10.17 0.94 -8.58
N VAL A 165 9.50 1.29 -7.49
CA VAL A 165 8.03 1.23 -7.35
C VAL A 165 7.50 2.65 -7.36
N VAL A 166 6.40 2.91 -8.07
CA VAL A 166 5.83 4.27 -8.18
C VAL A 166 4.53 4.36 -7.41
N SER A 167 4.32 5.48 -6.72
CA SER A 167 3.03 5.82 -6.13
C SER A 167 2.77 7.31 -6.22
N VAL A 168 1.52 7.63 -6.58
CA VAL A 168 0.98 8.98 -6.52
C VAL A 168 -0.34 8.94 -5.79
N LYS A 169 -0.57 9.86 -4.86
CA LYS A 169 -1.77 9.84 -4.02
C LYS A 169 -2.42 11.21 -3.90
N SER A 170 -3.74 11.17 -3.97
CA SER A 170 -4.65 12.26 -3.63
C SER A 170 -5.70 11.78 -2.63
N SER A 171 -6.35 12.72 -1.97
CA SER A 171 -7.58 12.48 -1.20
C SER A 171 -8.83 12.48 -2.08
N ASP A 172 -8.73 13.03 -3.30
CA ASP A 172 -9.79 12.96 -4.31
C ASP A 172 -9.72 11.65 -5.11
N VAL A 173 -10.89 11.03 -5.30
CA VAL A 173 -11.04 9.72 -5.95
C VAL A 173 -10.72 9.82 -7.44
N LEU A 174 -11.23 10.84 -8.14
CA LEU A 174 -11.06 10.99 -9.59
C LEU A 174 -9.63 11.43 -9.92
N GLU A 175 -9.04 12.31 -9.11
CA GLU A 175 -7.65 12.72 -9.22
C GLU A 175 -6.71 11.53 -9.02
N THR A 176 -6.99 10.65 -8.06
CA THR A 176 -6.24 9.40 -7.86
C THR A 176 -6.32 8.48 -9.08
N ILE A 177 -7.51 8.29 -9.65
CA ILE A 177 -7.70 7.45 -10.84
C ILE A 177 -6.91 8.01 -12.02
N GLU A 178 -7.10 9.27 -12.37
CA GLU A 178 -6.49 9.87 -13.56
C GLU A 178 -4.97 10.01 -13.43
N ALA A 179 -4.46 10.39 -12.25
CA ALA A 179 -3.01 10.45 -12.01
C ALA A 179 -2.37 9.06 -12.14
N THR A 180 -3.00 8.02 -11.58
CA THR A 180 -2.47 6.66 -11.63
C THR A 180 -2.51 6.08 -13.05
N LYS A 181 -3.58 6.32 -13.81
CA LYS A 181 -3.65 5.95 -15.24
C LYS A 181 -2.53 6.60 -16.04
N TYR A 182 -2.27 7.88 -15.79
CA TYR A 182 -1.18 8.60 -16.45
C TYR A 182 0.17 7.96 -16.11
N ILE A 183 0.46 7.66 -14.83
CA ILE A 183 1.68 6.94 -14.44
C ILE A 183 1.81 5.62 -15.22
N ALA A 184 0.77 4.79 -15.24
CA ALA A 184 0.79 3.48 -15.89
C ALA A 184 1.00 3.54 -17.41
N GLN A 185 0.71 4.68 -18.05
CA GLN A 185 0.99 4.91 -19.48
C GLN A 185 2.43 5.38 -19.73
N MET A 186 3.07 6.00 -18.74
CA MET A 186 4.36 6.68 -18.88
C MET A 186 5.54 5.85 -18.38
N THR A 187 5.31 4.78 -17.63
CA THR A 187 6.36 3.89 -17.12
C THR A 187 5.86 2.45 -17.02
N ASP A 188 6.80 1.52 -17.03
CA ASP A 188 6.58 0.08 -16.81
C ASP A 188 6.89 -0.34 -15.36
N TYR A 189 7.22 0.56 -14.44
CA TYR A 189 7.43 0.18 -13.03
C TYR A 189 6.13 -0.26 -12.33
N PRO A 190 6.21 -1.18 -11.35
CA PRO A 190 5.08 -1.50 -10.49
C PRO A 190 4.49 -0.26 -9.81
N VAL A 191 3.16 -0.20 -9.75
CA VAL A 191 2.42 0.92 -9.18
C VAL A 191 1.79 0.50 -7.86
N HIS A 192 2.18 1.18 -6.78
CA HIS A 192 1.49 1.12 -5.49
C HIS A 192 0.30 2.08 -5.51
N ILE A 193 -0.92 1.55 -5.43
CA ILE A 193 -2.16 2.32 -5.46
C ILE A 193 -2.77 2.49 -4.06
N GLY A 194 -3.44 3.60 -3.83
CA GLY A 194 -4.12 3.91 -2.57
C GLY A 194 -4.60 5.35 -2.55
N VAL A 195 -5.78 5.59 -1.98
CA VAL A 195 -6.27 6.94 -1.66
C VAL A 195 -5.62 7.36 -0.33
N THR A 196 -5.08 8.59 -0.27
CA THR A 196 -4.54 9.15 0.99
C THR A 196 -5.62 9.95 1.71
N GLU A 197 -5.51 10.12 3.03
CA GLU A 197 -6.45 10.94 3.81
C GLU A 197 -7.92 10.57 3.56
N ALA A 198 -8.21 9.26 3.42
CA ALA A 198 -9.51 8.79 2.96
C ALA A 198 -10.62 8.90 4.04
N GLY A 199 -10.25 9.23 5.28
CA GLY A 199 -11.17 9.50 6.38
C GLY A 199 -11.29 8.37 7.39
N LEU A 200 -12.39 8.36 8.14
CA LEU A 200 -12.76 7.26 9.03
C LEU A 200 -13.11 6.01 8.22
N TYR A 201 -13.31 4.88 8.90
CA TYR A 201 -13.47 3.58 8.24
C TYR A 201 -14.50 3.58 7.10
N GLU A 202 -15.70 4.11 7.32
CA GLU A 202 -16.78 4.13 6.31
C GLU A 202 -16.42 4.96 5.07
N ASP A 203 -15.93 6.19 5.26
CA ASP A 203 -15.49 7.05 4.15
C ASP A 203 -14.30 6.42 3.40
N ALA A 204 -13.35 5.87 4.15
CA ALA A 204 -12.13 5.30 3.61
C ALA A 204 -12.40 4.08 2.74
N ILE A 205 -13.31 3.18 3.17
CA ILE A 205 -13.67 2.01 2.36
C ILE A 205 -14.43 2.43 1.10
N ILE A 206 -15.33 3.41 1.16
CA ILE A 206 -16.10 3.85 -0.01
C ILE A 206 -15.15 4.49 -1.04
N ARG A 207 -14.36 5.49 -0.63
CA ARG A 207 -13.43 6.20 -1.52
C ARG A 207 -12.39 5.25 -2.12
N SER A 208 -11.81 4.37 -1.28
CA SER A 208 -10.81 3.41 -1.75
C SER A 208 -11.41 2.35 -2.67
N SER A 209 -12.62 1.85 -2.39
CA SER A 209 -13.25 0.84 -3.25
C SER A 209 -13.56 1.39 -4.64
N VAL A 210 -14.01 2.65 -4.74
CA VAL A 210 -14.26 3.30 -6.04
C VAL A 210 -12.95 3.49 -6.81
N ALA A 211 -11.94 4.11 -6.20
CA ALA A 211 -10.68 4.39 -6.89
C ALA A 211 -9.92 3.11 -7.25
N LEU A 212 -9.65 2.27 -6.26
CA LEU A 212 -8.82 1.08 -6.42
C LEU A 212 -9.55 0.00 -7.20
N GLY A 213 -10.86 -0.19 -6.99
CA GLY A 213 -11.65 -1.15 -7.76
C GLY A 213 -11.64 -0.82 -9.25
N TYR A 214 -11.82 0.45 -9.61
CA TYR A 214 -11.74 0.89 -11.00
C TYR A 214 -10.35 0.62 -11.60
N LEU A 215 -9.28 1.05 -10.92
CA LEU A 215 -7.90 0.86 -11.39
C LEU A 215 -7.54 -0.62 -11.56
N LEU A 216 -7.89 -1.45 -10.58
CA LEU A 216 -7.62 -2.90 -10.60
C LEU A 216 -8.35 -3.60 -11.74
N LEU A 217 -9.61 -3.24 -12.02
CA LEU A 217 -10.36 -3.77 -13.16
C LEU A 217 -9.78 -3.36 -14.52
N GLN A 218 -9.03 -2.25 -14.57
CA GLN A 218 -8.25 -1.85 -15.75
C GLN A 218 -6.86 -2.52 -15.82
N GLY A 219 -6.53 -3.40 -14.87
CA GLY A 219 -5.22 -4.03 -14.77
C GLY A 219 -4.11 -3.11 -14.26
N ILE A 220 -4.47 -2.03 -13.54
CA ILE A 220 -3.53 -1.06 -12.99
C ILE A 220 -3.45 -1.22 -11.47
N GLY A 221 -2.24 -1.43 -10.97
CA GLY A 221 -1.93 -1.55 -9.54
C GLY A 221 -1.38 -2.92 -9.19
N ASP A 222 -0.13 -2.94 -8.73
CA ASP A 222 0.61 -4.17 -8.41
C ASP A 222 0.66 -4.41 -6.90
N THR A 223 0.34 -3.37 -6.12
CA THR A 223 0.17 -3.46 -4.68
C THR A 223 -0.77 -2.35 -4.20
N ILE A 224 -1.54 -2.63 -3.14
CA ILE A 224 -2.55 -1.71 -2.61
C ILE A 224 -2.32 -1.39 -1.14
N ARG A 225 -2.78 -0.21 -0.73
CA ARG A 225 -3.08 0.11 0.67
C ARG A 225 -4.36 0.94 0.74
N ILE A 226 -5.28 0.53 1.59
CA ILE A 226 -6.43 1.36 2.02
C ILE A 226 -5.97 2.19 3.21
N SER A 227 -6.19 3.50 3.20
CA SER A 227 -5.71 4.39 4.28
C SER A 227 -6.89 4.76 5.20
N VAL A 228 -6.94 4.19 6.40
CA VAL A 228 -8.02 4.48 7.37
C VAL A 228 -7.44 5.33 8.51
N ALA A 229 -8.15 6.38 8.92
CA ALA A 229 -7.88 7.06 10.18
C ALA A 229 -8.39 6.19 11.34
N GLY A 230 -7.56 5.24 11.80
CA GLY A 230 -7.93 4.29 12.84
C GLY A 230 -6.99 3.11 12.95
N ASP A 231 -7.54 1.95 13.30
CA ASP A 231 -6.80 0.70 13.42
C ASP A 231 -6.28 0.23 12.04
N PRO A 232 -4.95 0.07 11.86
CA PRO A 232 -4.39 -0.40 10.59
C PRO A 232 -4.81 -1.83 10.23
N ILE A 233 -5.30 -2.64 11.16
CA ILE A 233 -5.85 -3.98 10.87
C ILE A 233 -7.09 -3.87 9.97
N LEU A 234 -7.92 -2.84 10.17
CA LEU A 234 -9.10 -2.59 9.34
C LEU A 234 -8.72 -2.26 7.89
N GLU A 235 -7.56 -1.62 7.66
CA GLU A 235 -7.03 -1.38 6.31
C GLU A 235 -6.81 -2.70 5.56
N VAL A 236 -6.19 -3.68 6.24
CA VAL A 236 -5.87 -5.00 5.69
C VAL A 236 -7.14 -5.79 5.38
N ILE A 237 -8.10 -5.81 6.32
CA ILE A 237 -9.38 -6.49 6.15
C ILE A 237 -10.14 -5.91 4.94
N ALA A 238 -10.20 -4.58 4.83
CA ALA A 238 -10.86 -3.92 3.71
C ALA A 238 -10.16 -4.22 2.38
N ALA A 239 -8.82 -4.19 2.34
CA ALA A 239 -8.04 -4.49 1.14
C ALA A 239 -8.26 -5.95 0.68
N LYS A 240 -8.27 -6.90 1.63
CA LYS A 240 -8.56 -8.31 1.35
C LYS A 240 -9.96 -8.50 0.77
N LYS A 241 -10.98 -7.87 1.39
CA LYS A 241 -12.37 -7.92 0.91
C LYS A 241 -12.54 -7.32 -0.49
N LEU A 242 -11.83 -6.23 -0.79
CA LEU A 242 -11.83 -5.63 -2.13
C LEU A 242 -11.27 -6.61 -3.17
N LEU A 243 -10.09 -7.20 -2.91
CA LEU A 243 -9.46 -8.14 -3.86
C LEU A 243 -10.27 -9.43 -4.05
N ILE A 244 -10.91 -9.95 -2.98
CA ILE A 244 -11.81 -11.11 -3.08
C ILE A 244 -13.04 -10.76 -3.92
N SER A 245 -13.66 -9.60 -3.68
CA SER A 245 -14.82 -9.13 -4.46
C SER A 245 -14.52 -9.00 -5.96
N LEU A 246 -13.30 -8.60 -6.31
CA LEU A 246 -12.81 -8.52 -7.70
C LEU A 246 -12.32 -9.85 -8.26
N LYS A 247 -12.41 -10.96 -7.50
CA LYS A 247 -11.90 -12.29 -7.86
C LYS A 247 -10.38 -12.33 -8.13
N MET A 248 -9.64 -11.36 -7.59
CA MET A 248 -8.18 -11.28 -7.67
C MET A 248 -7.47 -12.01 -6.51
N ARG A 249 -8.23 -12.38 -5.48
CA ARG A 249 -7.78 -13.22 -4.37
C ARG A 249 -8.84 -14.26 -4.05
N LYS A 250 -8.38 -15.45 -3.65
CA LYS A 250 -9.22 -16.47 -3.03
C LYS A 250 -9.45 -16.13 -1.56
N GLY A 251 -10.58 -16.54 -1.02
CA GLY A 251 -10.88 -16.39 0.40
C GLY A 251 -12.36 -16.55 0.69
N PHE A 252 -12.70 -16.45 1.97
CA PHE A 252 -14.07 -16.48 2.44
C PHE A 252 -14.87 -15.30 1.90
N ASN A 253 -16.01 -15.61 1.26
CA ASN A 253 -16.96 -14.62 0.77
C ASN A 253 -18.35 -14.89 1.36
N LEU A 254 -18.88 -13.93 2.13
CA LEU A 254 -20.22 -14.01 2.68
C LEU A 254 -21.19 -13.23 1.79
N ILE A 255 -22.21 -13.92 1.28
CA ILE A 255 -23.31 -13.32 0.55
C ILE A 255 -24.53 -13.40 1.45
N ALA A 256 -25.09 -12.25 1.83
CA ALA A 256 -26.34 -12.18 2.55
C ALA A 256 -27.39 -11.51 1.65
N CYS A 257 -28.61 -12.05 1.61
CA CYS A 257 -29.69 -11.29 0.99
C CYS A 257 -29.94 -10.01 1.81
N PRO A 258 -30.39 -8.91 1.19
CA PRO A 258 -30.99 -7.83 1.94
C PRO A 258 -32.14 -8.37 2.78
N THR A 259 -32.28 -7.89 4.02
CA THR A 259 -33.47 -8.19 4.81
C THR A 259 -34.68 -7.54 4.13
N CYS A 260 -35.75 -8.31 3.94
CA CYS A 260 -37.02 -7.80 3.45
C CYS A 260 -38.19 -8.44 4.21
N ALA A 261 -39.42 -8.00 3.95
CA ALA A 261 -40.61 -8.49 4.65
C ALA A 261 -40.91 -9.99 4.44
N ARG A 262 -40.17 -10.67 3.55
CA ARG A 262 -40.27 -12.13 3.35
C ARG A 262 -39.35 -12.93 4.28
N ALA A 263 -38.42 -12.27 4.98
CA ALA A 263 -37.44 -12.97 5.81
C ALA A 263 -38.12 -13.73 6.95
N GLU A 264 -37.85 -15.02 7.02
CA GLU A 264 -38.32 -15.94 8.06
C GLU A 264 -37.29 -16.11 9.19
N ILE A 265 -36.07 -15.58 9.00
CA ILE A 265 -34.96 -15.58 9.96
C ILE A 265 -34.34 -14.20 10.09
N ASP A 266 -33.62 -13.97 11.20
CA ASP A 266 -32.73 -12.81 11.32
C ASP A 266 -31.45 -13.01 10.50
N VAL A 267 -31.53 -12.63 9.23
CA VAL A 267 -30.41 -12.72 8.27
C VAL A 267 -29.20 -11.95 8.76
N ALA A 268 -29.39 -10.80 9.40
CA ALA A 268 -28.30 -9.94 9.83
C ALA A 268 -27.53 -10.59 10.99
N GLN A 269 -28.24 -11.08 12.01
CA GLN A 269 -27.63 -11.76 13.14
C GLN A 269 -26.89 -13.03 12.69
N LEU A 270 -27.53 -13.89 11.90
CA LEU A 270 -26.90 -15.13 11.41
C LEU A 270 -25.68 -14.84 10.53
N SER A 271 -25.75 -13.80 9.69
CA SER A 271 -24.60 -13.38 8.88
C SER A 271 -23.42 -12.91 9.73
N LEU A 272 -23.67 -12.19 10.83
CA LEU A 272 -22.63 -11.78 11.77
C LEU A 272 -22.00 -12.98 12.49
N GLU A 273 -22.80 -13.97 12.87
CA GLU A 273 -22.31 -15.22 13.48
C GLU A 273 -21.42 -15.99 12.50
N VAL A 274 -21.91 -16.23 11.27
CA VAL A 274 -21.13 -16.86 10.20
C VAL A 274 -19.84 -16.09 9.93
N GLN A 275 -19.88 -14.75 9.87
CA GLN A 275 -18.69 -13.95 9.63
C GLN A 275 -17.64 -14.11 10.74
N ARG A 276 -18.07 -14.22 12.01
CA ARG A 276 -17.17 -14.42 13.16
C ARG A 276 -16.54 -15.81 13.17
N GLU A 277 -17.33 -16.86 12.95
CA GLU A 277 -16.83 -18.24 12.91
C GLU A 277 -15.83 -18.44 11.75
N MET A 278 -16.06 -17.74 10.63
CA MET A 278 -15.24 -17.88 9.43
C MET A 278 -14.04 -16.93 9.39
N SER A 279 -13.89 -15.99 10.33
CA SER A 279 -12.83 -14.95 10.27
C SER A 279 -11.41 -15.50 10.34
N ASP A 280 -11.24 -16.66 10.97
CA ASP A 280 -9.94 -17.33 11.11
C ASP A 280 -9.64 -18.29 9.96
N MET A 281 -10.64 -18.61 9.12
CA MET A 281 -10.51 -19.55 8.00
C MET A 281 -10.02 -18.87 6.72
N ASN A 282 -8.94 -18.11 6.87
CA ASN A 282 -8.42 -17.19 5.85
C ASN A 282 -7.93 -17.85 4.56
N ASP A 283 -7.67 -19.16 4.59
CA ASP A 283 -7.13 -19.94 3.47
C ASP A 283 -8.21 -20.71 2.70
N MET A 284 -9.47 -20.69 3.15
CA MET A 284 -10.56 -21.37 2.45
C MET A 284 -11.14 -20.51 1.34
N ASN A 285 -11.19 -21.06 0.13
CA ASN A 285 -11.87 -20.46 -1.00
C ASN A 285 -13.35 -20.88 -1.03
N ILE A 286 -14.15 -20.34 -0.12
CA ILE A 286 -15.55 -20.72 0.06
C ILE A 286 -16.47 -19.50 0.00
N THR A 287 -17.62 -19.68 -0.64
CA THR A 287 -18.72 -18.72 -0.60
C THR A 287 -19.82 -19.30 0.27
N VAL A 288 -20.23 -18.55 1.30
CA VAL A 288 -21.38 -18.91 2.14
C VAL A 288 -22.50 -17.93 1.85
N ALA A 289 -23.68 -18.45 1.54
CA ALA A 289 -24.88 -17.66 1.31
C ALA A 289 -25.83 -17.78 2.50
N VAL A 290 -26.24 -16.65 3.08
CA VAL A 290 -27.25 -16.56 4.14
C VAL A 290 -28.49 -15.89 3.55
N MET A 291 -29.56 -16.68 3.38
CA MET A 291 -30.79 -16.24 2.74
C MET A 291 -31.94 -16.25 3.74
N GLY A 292 -32.73 -15.19 3.73
CA GLY A 292 -33.83 -14.99 4.69
C GLY A 292 -35.10 -15.76 4.37
N CYS A 293 -35.28 -16.22 3.13
CA CYS A 293 -36.45 -16.95 2.68
C CYS A 293 -36.08 -17.92 1.55
N VAL A 294 -37.06 -18.74 1.12
CA VAL A 294 -36.89 -19.74 0.06
C VAL A 294 -36.74 -19.17 -1.36
N VAL A 295 -37.25 -17.95 -1.60
CA VAL A 295 -37.22 -17.28 -2.91
C VAL A 295 -35.80 -16.88 -3.29
#